data_AF-Q52KW6-F1
#
_entry.id   AF-Q52KW6-F1
#
_cell.length_a   1.000
_cell.length_b   1.000
_cell.length_c   1.000
_cell.angle_alpha   90.00
_cell.angle_beta   90.00
_cell.angle_gamma   90.00
#
_symmetry.space_group_name_H-M   'P 1'
#
loop_
_entity.id
_entity.type
_entity.pdbx_description
1 polymer ?
#
loop_
_entity_poly.entity_id
_entity_poly.type
_entity_poly.pdbx_seq_one_letter_code
_entity_poly.pdbx_strand_id
1 'polypeptide(L)'
;MDALERILTEDEENLLSYSVTELESFVQLLSAKVKADKETVEQMKAELLGLEAETLERGAERDLYASMLAQAAEVSDALTEEAQMHKQLRSVSQELKNQRTDSDVNASVRVSSDFRSDRHQQRPDVDREFAIASYHKKEKVLLEKRDQLQNQLQNTQAALAKAQLQQQKLDEELLELQQDPRDLVASKSPEQSDADHLLDECIKEMGLLRVLPDTKPKRK
;
A
#
# COMPACT_ATOMS: atom_id res chain seq x y z
N MET A 1 43.02 7.39 26.25
CA MET A 1 42.94 7.06 24.81
C MET A 1 44.33 6.72 24.31
N ASP A 2 45.30 7.64 24.44
CA ASP A 2 46.68 7.47 23.96
C ASP A 2 47.39 6.19 24.43
N ALA A 3 47.22 5.75 25.68
CA ALA A 3 47.84 4.51 26.18
C ALA A 3 47.25 3.23 25.56
N LEU A 4 45.95 3.23 25.23
CA LEU A 4 45.30 2.07 24.62
C LEU A 4 45.55 2.00 23.12
N GLU A 5 45.62 3.15 22.47
CA GLU A 5 45.96 3.27 21.04
C GLU A 5 47.39 2.81 20.76
N ARG A 6 48.35 3.22 21.60
CA ARG A 6 49.75 2.82 21.48
C ARG A 6 49.94 1.31 21.50
N ILE A 7 49.17 0.63 22.34
CA ILE A 7 49.28 -0.82 22.59
C ILE A 7 48.49 -1.64 21.57
N LEU A 8 47.35 -1.14 21.11
CA LEU A 8 46.61 -1.75 19.99
C LEU A 8 47.42 -1.74 18.67
N THR A 9 48.45 -0.91 18.60
CA THR A 9 49.38 -0.81 17.47
C THR A 9 50.76 -1.42 17.72
N GLU A 10 51.02 -1.96 18.92
CA GLU A 10 52.32 -2.57 19.26
C GLU A 10 52.41 -4.02 18.78
N ASP A 11 53.60 -4.42 18.32
CA ASP A 11 53.91 -5.80 17.93
C ASP A 11 53.83 -6.75 19.14
N GLU A 12 53.39 -7.99 18.91
CA GLU A 12 53.14 -8.99 19.96
C GLU A 12 54.38 -9.28 20.84
N GLU A 13 55.60 -9.15 20.28
CA GLU A 13 56.84 -9.36 21.04
C GLU A 13 57.09 -8.29 22.11
N ASN A 14 56.58 -7.08 21.92
CA ASN A 14 56.72 -5.98 22.88
C ASN A 14 55.73 -6.10 24.05
N LEU A 15 54.64 -6.87 23.90
CA LEU A 15 53.68 -7.12 24.97
C LEU A 15 54.28 -7.91 26.14
N LEU A 16 55.31 -8.73 25.88
CA LEU A 16 56.02 -9.52 26.91
C LEU A 16 56.88 -8.66 27.85
N SER A 17 57.14 -7.40 27.50
CA SER A 17 57.95 -6.47 28.30
C SER A 17 57.19 -5.79 29.43
N TYR A 18 55.84 -5.86 29.40
CA TYR A 18 54.98 -5.27 30.41
C TYR A 18 54.85 -6.19 31.63
N SER A 19 54.72 -5.57 32.79
CA SER A 19 54.42 -6.29 34.04
C SER A 19 52.99 -6.85 34.02
N VAL A 20 52.75 -7.89 34.83
CA VAL A 20 51.41 -8.49 35.00
C VAL A 20 50.37 -7.45 35.39
N THR A 21 50.73 -6.51 36.27
CA THR A 21 49.83 -5.42 36.70
C THR A 21 49.50 -4.43 35.57
N GLU A 22 50.44 -4.18 34.66
CA GLU A 22 50.21 -3.35 33.49
C GLU A 22 49.28 -4.07 32.50
N LEU A 23 49.51 -5.36 32.22
CA LEU A 23 48.60 -6.17 31.40
C LEU A 23 47.18 -6.22 31.97
N GLU A 24 47.02 -6.43 33.28
CA GLU A 24 45.71 -6.43 33.93
C GLU A 24 44.99 -5.08 33.77
N SER A 25 45.71 -3.98 33.94
CA SER A 25 45.19 -2.63 33.68
C SER A 25 44.77 -2.46 32.22
N PHE A 26 45.55 -2.98 31.26
CA PHE A 26 45.20 -2.89 29.83
C PHE A 26 43.97 -3.72 29.47
N VAL A 27 43.84 -4.93 30.00
CA VAL A 27 42.66 -5.77 29.79
C VAL A 27 41.40 -5.08 30.31
N GLN A 28 41.47 -4.41 31.47
CA GLN A 28 40.34 -3.64 32.00
C GLN A 28 39.98 -2.45 31.08
N LEU A 29 40.98 -1.75 30.57
CA LEU A 29 40.80 -0.57 29.72
C LEU A 29 40.28 -0.95 28.31
N LEU A 30 40.72 -2.10 27.78
CA LEU A 30 40.17 -2.74 26.57
C LEU A 30 38.73 -3.20 26.79
N SER A 31 38.43 -3.85 27.91
CA SER A 31 37.08 -4.31 28.24
C SER A 31 36.10 -3.13 28.36
N ALA A 32 36.52 -2.04 28.99
CA ALA A 32 35.75 -0.81 29.08
C ALA A 32 35.50 -0.19 27.69
N LYS A 33 36.52 -0.14 26.83
CA LYS A 33 36.39 0.37 25.46
C LYS A 33 35.46 -0.49 24.61
N VAL A 34 35.63 -1.81 24.60
CA VAL A 34 34.75 -2.74 23.87
C VAL A 34 33.30 -2.60 24.34
N LYS A 35 33.08 -2.41 25.64
CA LYS A 35 31.73 -2.17 26.17
C LYS A 35 31.14 -0.86 25.66
N ALA A 36 31.89 0.24 25.69
CA ALA A 36 31.45 1.54 25.19
C ALA A 36 31.18 1.52 23.67
N ASP A 37 32.07 0.87 22.91
CA ASP A 37 31.92 0.71 21.46
C ASP A 37 30.68 -0.14 21.14
N LYS A 38 30.45 -1.22 21.91
CA LYS A 38 29.23 -2.04 21.78
C LYS A 38 27.95 -1.24 22.05
N GLU A 39 27.91 -0.46 23.13
CA GLU A 39 26.76 0.40 23.44
C GLU A 39 26.50 1.41 22.31
N THR A 40 27.57 2.00 21.76
CA THR A 40 27.49 2.93 20.61
C THR A 40 26.92 2.23 19.37
N VAL A 41 27.41 1.02 19.06
CA VAL A 41 26.92 0.24 17.91
C VAL A 41 25.47 -0.19 18.10
N GLU A 42 25.06 -0.59 19.30
CA GLU A 42 23.66 -0.92 19.60
C GLU A 42 22.75 0.30 19.46
N GLN A 43 23.20 1.48 19.89
CA GLN A 43 22.47 2.72 19.69
C GLN A 43 22.34 3.09 18.21
N MET A 44 23.43 3.04 17.44
CA MET A 44 23.38 3.30 15.99
C MET A 44 22.48 2.31 15.26
N LYS A 45 22.47 1.03 15.68
CA LYS A 45 21.55 0.02 15.13
C LYS A 45 20.10 0.38 15.40
N ALA A 46 19.77 0.84 16.61
CA ALA A 46 18.41 1.27 16.94
C ALA A 46 17.98 2.49 16.11
N GLU A 47 18.87 3.48 15.93
CA GLU A 47 18.61 4.66 15.09
C GLU A 47 18.42 4.28 13.61
N LEU A 48 19.24 3.38 13.08
CA LEU A 48 19.10 2.89 11.70
C LEU A 48 17.77 2.16 11.48
N LEU A 49 17.35 1.30 12.41
CA LEU A 49 16.05 0.63 12.34
C LEU A 49 14.89 1.63 12.41
N GLY A 50 15.02 2.69 13.21
CA GLY A 50 14.04 3.78 13.25
C GLY A 50 13.94 4.53 11.93
N LEU A 51 15.08 4.87 11.32
CA LEU A 51 15.14 5.53 10.02
C LEU A 51 14.59 4.64 8.90
N GLU A 52 14.88 3.33 8.93
CA GLU A 52 14.34 2.37 7.96
C GLU A 52 12.81 2.32 8.01
N ALA A 53 12.23 2.25 9.21
CA ALA A 53 10.79 2.31 9.40
C ALA A 53 10.19 3.64 8.88
N GLU A 54 10.83 4.78 9.19
CA GLU A 54 10.38 6.10 8.70
C GLU A 54 10.45 6.19 7.17
N THR A 55 11.49 5.62 6.54
CA THR A 55 11.60 5.62 5.07
C THR A 55 10.53 4.77 4.40
N LEU A 56 10.14 3.65 5.01
CA LEU A 56 9.04 2.82 4.53
C LEU A 56 7.70 3.56 4.63
N GLU A 57 7.44 4.23 5.76
CA GLU A 57 6.23 5.02 5.96
C GLU A 57 6.14 6.19 4.97
N ARG A 58 7.21 6.97 4.81
CA ARG A 58 7.27 8.05 3.80
C ARG A 58 7.13 7.53 2.38
N GLY A 59 7.62 6.33 2.09
CA GLY A 59 7.42 5.66 0.80
C GLY A 59 5.94 5.42 0.52
N ALA A 60 5.22 4.87 1.48
CA ALA A 60 3.78 4.65 1.39
C ALA A 60 2.99 5.96 1.26
N GLU A 61 3.35 7.01 2.02
CA GLU A 61 2.73 8.34 1.87
C GLU A 61 2.93 8.92 0.47
N ARG A 62 4.13 8.76 -0.11
CA ARG A 62 4.42 9.27 -1.45
C ARG A 62 3.56 8.59 -2.52
N ASP A 63 3.36 7.28 -2.40
CA ASP A 63 2.52 6.53 -3.34
C ASP A 63 1.04 6.93 -3.21
N LEU A 64 0.57 7.22 -2.00
CA LEU A 64 -0.75 7.80 -1.76
C LEU A 64 -0.88 9.18 -2.44
N TYR A 65 0.08 10.08 -2.25
CA TYR A 65 0.06 11.39 -2.90
C TYR A 65 0.09 11.30 -4.43
N ALA A 66 0.85 10.35 -4.99
CA ALA A 66 0.88 10.10 -6.43
C ALA A 66 -0.50 9.65 -6.94
N SER A 67 -1.19 8.78 -6.20
CA SER A 67 -2.56 8.35 -6.53
C SER A 67 -3.56 9.51 -6.46
N MET A 68 -3.50 10.34 -5.41
CA MET A 68 -4.35 11.53 -5.28
C MET A 68 -4.12 12.54 -6.42
N LEU A 69 -2.87 12.74 -6.84
CA LEU A 69 -2.53 13.62 -7.97
C LEU A 69 -3.12 13.10 -9.29
N ALA A 70 -3.06 11.79 -9.53
CA ALA A 70 -3.68 11.18 -10.71
C ALA A 70 -5.20 11.38 -10.71
N GLN A 71 -5.87 11.12 -9.59
CA GLN A 71 -7.32 11.35 -9.44
C GLN A 71 -7.69 12.82 -9.62
N ALA A 72 -6.89 13.75 -9.08
CA ALA A 72 -7.12 15.18 -9.25
C ALA A 72 -7.00 15.64 -10.71
N ALA A 73 -6.07 15.05 -11.47
CA ALA A 73 -5.93 15.31 -12.90
C ALA A 73 -7.17 14.84 -13.68
N GLU A 74 -7.66 13.62 -13.41
CA GLU A 74 -8.88 13.09 -14.03
C GLU A 74 -10.11 13.96 -13.73
N VAL A 75 -10.25 14.44 -12.49
CA VAL A 75 -11.34 15.36 -12.10
C VAL A 75 -11.21 16.70 -12.82
N SER A 76 -10.00 17.21 -12.99
CA SER A 76 -9.75 18.46 -13.73
C SER A 76 -10.16 18.35 -15.21
N ASP A 77 -9.86 17.21 -15.84
CA ASP A 77 -10.25 16.95 -17.23
C ASP A 77 -11.77 16.85 -17.34
N ALA A 78 -12.43 16.09 -16.45
CA ALA A 78 -13.89 15.98 -16.41
C ALA A 78 -14.59 17.34 -16.21
N LEU A 79 -14.06 18.19 -15.32
CA LEU A 79 -14.59 19.53 -15.07
C LEU A 79 -14.44 20.44 -16.31
N THR A 80 -13.36 20.27 -17.06
CA THR A 80 -13.13 21.03 -18.30
C THR A 80 -14.11 20.61 -19.39
N GLU A 81 -14.35 19.30 -19.54
CA GLU A 81 -15.39 18.77 -20.45
C GLU A 81 -16.80 19.25 -20.05
N GLU A 82 -17.12 19.24 -18.75
CA GLU A 82 -18.40 19.74 -18.23
C GLU A 82 -18.59 21.23 -18.56
N ALA A 83 -17.56 22.05 -18.32
CA ALA A 83 -17.58 23.47 -18.65
C ALA A 83 -17.80 23.71 -20.16
N GLN A 84 -17.20 22.87 -21.01
CA GLN A 84 -17.40 22.93 -22.46
C GLN A 84 -18.82 22.53 -22.87
N MET A 85 -19.36 21.44 -22.30
CA MET A 85 -20.76 21.05 -22.52
C MET A 85 -21.73 22.13 -22.06
N HIS A 86 -21.49 22.77 -20.92
CA HIS A 86 -22.34 23.87 -20.44
C HIS A 86 -22.31 25.09 -21.36
N LYS A 87 -21.17 25.40 -21.99
CA LYS A 87 -21.09 26.45 -23.02
C LYS A 87 -21.92 26.08 -24.25
N GLN A 88 -21.82 24.83 -24.73
CA GLN A 88 -22.61 24.34 -25.86
C GLN A 88 -24.11 24.36 -25.54
N LEU A 89 -24.52 23.89 -24.37
CA LEU A 89 -25.92 23.90 -23.92
C LEU A 89 -26.48 25.32 -23.86
N ARG A 90 -25.68 26.29 -23.38
CA ARG A 90 -26.06 27.72 -23.39
C ARG A 90 -26.25 28.24 -24.82
N SER A 91 -25.35 27.90 -25.75
CA SER A 91 -25.47 28.28 -27.16
C SER A 91 -26.77 27.73 -27.77
N VAL A 92 -27.01 26.42 -27.62
CA VAL A 92 -28.23 25.77 -28.13
C VAL A 92 -29.49 26.34 -27.48
N SER A 93 -29.47 26.59 -26.17
CA SER A 93 -30.60 27.21 -25.47
C SER A 93 -30.88 28.62 -25.97
N GLN A 94 -29.84 29.39 -26.29
CA GLN A 94 -29.97 30.73 -26.85
C GLN A 94 -30.46 30.69 -28.30
N GLU A 95 -29.98 29.76 -29.13
CA GLU A 95 -30.50 29.51 -30.48
C GLU A 95 -31.99 29.12 -30.46
N LEU A 96 -32.39 28.22 -29.56
CA LEU A 96 -33.80 27.85 -29.38
C LEU A 96 -34.66 29.04 -28.93
N LYS A 97 -34.13 29.89 -28.04
CA LYS A 97 -34.81 31.12 -27.62
C LYS A 97 -34.97 32.09 -28.78
N ASN A 98 -33.93 32.28 -29.58
CA ASN A 98 -33.95 33.14 -30.77
C ASN A 98 -34.92 32.61 -31.83
N GLN A 99 -34.95 31.29 -32.08
CA GLN A 99 -35.92 30.68 -33.00
C GLN A 99 -37.35 30.83 -32.50
N ARG A 100 -37.59 30.74 -31.20
CA ARG A 100 -38.91 30.99 -30.61
C ARG A 100 -39.34 32.45 -30.77
N THR A 101 -38.45 33.40 -30.51
CA THR A 101 -38.75 34.83 -30.73
C THR A 101 -38.93 35.15 -32.22
N ASP A 102 -38.14 34.54 -33.11
CA ASP A 102 -38.30 34.71 -34.56
C ASP A 102 -39.59 34.06 -35.07
N SER A 103 -40.03 32.97 -34.44
CA SER A 103 -41.33 32.34 -34.72
C SER A 103 -42.50 33.20 -34.23
N ASP A 104 -42.40 33.79 -33.03
CA ASP A 104 -43.42 34.69 -32.46
C ASP A 104 -43.50 36.03 -33.21
N VAL A 105 -42.36 36.59 -33.65
CA VAL A 105 -42.31 37.79 -34.50
C VAL A 105 -42.85 37.50 -35.90
N ASN A 106 -42.53 36.35 -36.49
CA ASN A 106 -43.14 35.93 -37.76
C ASN A 106 -44.63 35.57 -37.63
N ALA A 107 -45.11 35.14 -36.46
CA ALA A 107 -46.53 34.93 -36.19
C ALA A 107 -47.28 36.27 -36.02
N SER A 108 -46.65 37.27 -35.39
CA SER A 108 -47.22 38.62 -35.24
C SER A 108 -47.27 39.42 -36.55
N VAL A 109 -46.37 39.15 -37.50
CA VAL A 109 -46.36 39.82 -38.83
C VAL A 109 -47.27 39.10 -39.85
N ARG A 110 -47.71 37.86 -39.58
CA ARG A 110 -48.53 37.06 -40.50
C ARG A 110 -50.03 37.27 -40.45
N VAL A 111 -50.55 38.20 -39.63
CA VAL A 111 -51.97 38.59 -39.69
C VAL A 111 -52.25 39.61 -40.81
N SER A 112 -51.26 39.93 -41.66
CA SER A 112 -51.45 40.83 -42.80
C SER A 112 -50.60 40.46 -44.03
N SER A 113 -50.71 39.23 -44.53
CA SER A 113 -50.68 39.00 -45.99
C SER A 113 -50.99 37.54 -46.31
N ASP A 114 -52.21 37.28 -46.76
CA ASP A 114 -52.47 36.19 -47.69
C ASP A 114 -51.63 36.41 -48.95
N PHE A 115 -50.61 35.58 -49.17
CA PHE A 115 -50.26 35.01 -50.48
C PHE A 115 -48.96 34.19 -50.35
N ARG A 116 -49.03 32.91 -50.75
CA ARG A 116 -47.91 31.98 -51.03
C ARG A 116 -47.25 31.35 -49.80
N SER A 117 -47.78 30.23 -49.32
CA SER A 117 -47.03 29.32 -48.44
C SER A 117 -47.41 27.84 -48.58
N ASP A 118 -47.72 27.36 -49.79
CA ASP A 118 -47.89 25.91 -50.08
C ASP A 118 -46.57 25.18 -50.45
N ARG A 119 -45.41 25.81 -50.25
CA ARG A 119 -44.10 25.21 -50.62
C ARG A 119 -43.11 25.01 -49.48
N HIS A 120 -43.43 25.45 -48.26
CA HIS A 120 -42.48 25.42 -47.13
C HIS A 120 -42.88 24.50 -45.97
N GLN A 121 -44.03 23.84 -46.04
CA GLN A 121 -44.46 22.88 -45.00
C GLN A 121 -43.97 21.45 -45.20
N GLN A 122 -43.39 21.08 -46.34
CA GLN A 122 -42.90 19.70 -46.57
C GLN A 122 -41.41 19.46 -46.24
N ARG A 123 -40.62 20.51 -45.98
CA ARG A 123 -39.19 20.37 -45.58
C ARG A 123 -38.93 20.20 -44.08
N PRO A 124 -39.66 20.86 -43.15
CA PRO A 124 -39.34 20.75 -41.73
C PRO A 124 -39.62 19.37 -41.12
N ASP A 125 -40.51 18.57 -41.72
CA ASP A 125 -40.84 17.24 -41.20
C ASP A 125 -39.76 16.21 -41.54
N VAL A 126 -39.13 16.30 -42.71
CA VAL A 126 -38.02 15.42 -43.10
C VAL A 126 -36.79 15.66 -42.22
N ASP A 127 -36.46 16.91 -41.92
CA ASP A 127 -35.33 17.26 -41.04
C ASP A 127 -35.57 16.80 -39.58
N ARG A 128 -36.83 16.83 -39.11
CA ARG A 128 -37.20 16.29 -37.79
C ARG A 128 -37.17 14.77 -37.74
N GLU A 129 -37.66 14.09 -38.77
CA GLU A 129 -37.58 12.63 -38.88
C GLU A 129 -36.12 12.15 -38.95
N PHE A 130 -35.25 12.86 -39.68
CA PHE A 130 -33.81 12.58 -39.70
C PHE A 130 -33.15 12.80 -38.32
N ALA A 131 -33.53 13.85 -37.59
CA ALA A 131 -33.02 14.09 -36.25
C ALA A 131 -33.46 12.98 -35.28
N ILE A 132 -34.73 12.56 -35.32
CA ILE A 132 -35.27 11.48 -34.48
C ILE A 132 -34.54 10.15 -34.78
N ALA A 133 -34.32 9.83 -36.06
CA ALA A 133 -33.57 8.65 -36.47
C ALA A 133 -32.11 8.70 -35.99
N SER A 134 -31.48 9.88 -36.03
CA SER A 134 -30.13 10.12 -35.50
C SER A 134 -30.06 9.91 -33.98
N TYR A 135 -31.06 10.39 -33.24
CA TYR A 135 -31.15 10.18 -31.79
C TYR A 135 -31.38 8.71 -31.43
N HIS A 136 -32.25 7.99 -32.14
CA HIS A 136 -32.45 6.55 -31.93
C HIS A 136 -31.16 5.76 -32.20
N LYS A 137 -30.39 6.15 -33.22
CA LYS A 137 -29.10 5.53 -33.48
C LYS A 137 -28.09 5.79 -32.35
N LYS A 138 -28.06 7.02 -31.81
CA LYS A 138 -27.21 7.36 -30.66
C LYS A 138 -27.62 6.60 -29.40
N GLU A 139 -28.92 6.51 -29.13
CA GLU A 139 -29.47 5.74 -28.01
C GLU A 139 -29.07 4.26 -28.09
N LYS A 140 -29.20 3.65 -29.28
CA LYS A 140 -28.78 2.27 -29.49
C LYS A 140 -27.28 2.06 -29.21
N VAL A 141 -26.43 2.96 -29.71
CA VAL A 141 -24.98 2.91 -29.45
C VAL A 141 -24.66 3.08 -27.96
N LEU A 142 -25.38 3.95 -27.26
CA LEU A 142 -25.20 4.16 -25.82
C LEU A 142 -25.64 2.95 -25.01
N LEU A 143 -26.74 2.29 -25.40
CA LEU A 143 -27.19 1.03 -24.79
C LEU A 143 -26.16 -0.09 -25.01
N GLU A 144 -25.65 -0.25 -26.23
CA GLU A 144 -24.60 -1.22 -26.53
C GLU A 144 -23.32 -0.97 -25.71
N LYS A 145 -22.90 0.31 -25.57
CA LYS A 145 -21.76 0.68 -24.73
C LYS A 145 -22.00 0.41 -23.25
N ARG A 146 -23.20 0.71 -22.74
CA ARG A 146 -23.58 0.41 -21.35
C ARG A 146 -23.46 -1.09 -21.10
N ASP A 147 -23.99 -1.92 -22.00
CA ASP A 147 -23.95 -3.38 -21.85
C ASP A 147 -22.51 -3.91 -21.91
N GLN A 148 -21.67 -3.35 -22.77
CA GLN A 148 -20.23 -3.66 -22.80
C GLN A 148 -19.53 -3.30 -21.49
N LEU A 149 -19.75 -2.10 -20.96
CA LEU A 149 -19.17 -1.65 -19.70
C LEU A 149 -19.65 -2.49 -18.52
N GLN A 150 -20.93 -2.88 -18.52
CA GLN A 150 -21.50 -3.74 -17.49
C GLN A 150 -20.86 -5.14 -17.51
N ASN A 151 -20.63 -5.70 -18.69
CA ASN A 151 -19.91 -6.97 -18.84
C ASN A 151 -18.45 -6.84 -18.38
N GLN A 152 -17.77 -5.73 -18.71
CA GLN A 152 -16.41 -5.47 -18.25
C GLN A 152 -16.35 -5.38 -16.72
N LEU A 153 -17.31 -4.68 -16.10
CA LEU A 153 -17.40 -4.54 -14.66
C LEU A 153 -17.63 -5.89 -13.95
N GLN A 154 -18.49 -6.75 -14.50
CA GLN A 154 -18.66 -8.11 -13.98
C GLN A 154 -17.37 -8.92 -14.10
N ASN A 155 -16.66 -8.82 -15.22
CA ASN A 155 -15.40 -9.54 -15.42
C ASN A 155 -14.30 -9.05 -14.48
N THR A 156 -14.18 -7.73 -14.25
CA THR A 156 -13.19 -7.18 -13.31
C THR A 156 -13.52 -7.53 -11.88
N GLN A 157 -14.79 -7.53 -11.49
CA GLN A 157 -15.23 -8.01 -10.17
C GLN A 157 -14.89 -9.49 -9.96
N ALA A 158 -15.12 -10.34 -10.96
CA ALA A 158 -14.74 -11.75 -10.90
C ALA A 158 -13.22 -11.95 -10.81
N ALA A 159 -12.44 -11.16 -11.55
CA ALA A 159 -10.98 -11.18 -11.48
C ALA A 159 -10.46 -10.73 -10.11
N LEU A 160 -11.05 -9.68 -9.54
CA LEU A 160 -10.74 -9.18 -8.20
C LEU A 160 -11.04 -10.24 -7.13
N ALA A 161 -12.21 -10.86 -7.18
CA ALA A 161 -12.56 -11.93 -6.24
C ALA A 161 -11.58 -13.11 -6.31
N LYS A 162 -11.13 -13.47 -7.53
CA LYS A 162 -10.11 -14.50 -7.72
C LYS A 162 -8.76 -14.09 -7.16
N ALA A 163 -8.34 -12.83 -7.38
CA ALA A 163 -7.09 -12.30 -6.85
C ALA A 163 -7.09 -12.25 -5.31
N GLN A 164 -8.20 -11.81 -4.71
CA GLN A 164 -8.37 -11.82 -3.24
C GLN A 164 -8.28 -13.23 -2.66
N LEU A 165 -8.86 -14.23 -3.33
CA LEU A 165 -8.78 -15.62 -2.89
C LEU A 165 -7.36 -16.18 -3.04
N GLN A 166 -6.62 -15.78 -4.07
CA GLN A 166 -5.20 -16.13 -4.21
C GLN A 166 -4.34 -15.46 -3.15
N GLN A 167 -4.61 -14.21 -2.82
CA GLN A 167 -3.93 -13.49 -1.75
C GLN A 167 -4.17 -14.17 -0.39
N GLN A 168 -5.43 -14.51 -0.07
CA GLN A 168 -5.73 -15.24 1.16
C GLN A 168 -4.97 -16.57 1.27
N LYS A 169 -4.84 -17.32 0.17
CA LYS A 169 -4.04 -18.55 0.14
C LYS A 169 -2.56 -18.30 0.37
N LEU A 170 -2.01 -17.26 -0.24
CA LEU A 170 -0.60 -16.88 -0.03
C LEU A 170 -0.36 -16.41 1.40
N ASP A 171 -1.31 -15.69 1.99
CA ASP A 171 -1.26 -15.27 3.39
C ASP A 171 -1.33 -16.48 4.34
N GLU A 172 -2.16 -17.48 4.03
CA GLU A 172 -2.21 -18.76 4.75
C GLU A 172 -0.89 -19.54 4.62
N GLU A 173 -0.32 -19.67 3.41
CA GLU A 173 0.97 -20.32 3.17
C GLU A 173 2.13 -19.58 3.89
N LEU A 174 2.11 -18.25 3.91
CA LEU A 174 3.07 -17.44 4.66
C LEU A 174 2.93 -17.66 6.16
N LEU A 175 1.71 -17.77 6.68
CA LEU A 175 1.46 -18.07 8.09
C LEU A 175 1.97 -19.46 8.46
N GLU A 176 1.78 -20.46 7.60
CA GLU A 176 2.33 -21.82 7.76
C GLU A 176 3.87 -21.83 7.74
N LEU A 177 4.50 -21.06 6.86
CA LEU A 177 5.97 -20.93 6.80
C LEU A 177 6.55 -20.12 7.96
N GLN A 178 5.77 -19.21 8.54
CA GLN A 178 6.14 -18.43 9.72
C GLN A 178 5.87 -19.16 11.04
N GLN A 179 5.16 -20.29 11.04
CA GLN A 179 5.13 -21.17 12.21
C GLN A 179 6.57 -21.63 12.51
N ASP A 180 7.05 -21.16 13.65
CA ASP A 180 8.41 -21.37 14.14
C ASP A 180 8.65 -22.89 14.23
N PRO A 181 9.80 -23.45 13.80
CA PRO A 181 10.12 -24.87 14.05
C PRO A 181 10.09 -25.24 15.54
N ARG A 182 9.99 -24.27 16.46
CA ARG A 182 9.71 -24.47 17.88
C ARG A 182 8.28 -24.94 18.19
N ASP A 183 7.28 -24.64 17.35
CA ASP A 183 5.93 -25.20 17.49
C ASP A 183 5.87 -26.66 17.00
N LEU A 184 6.80 -27.07 16.13
CA LEU A 184 7.07 -28.49 15.81
C LEU A 184 7.84 -29.23 16.92
N VAL A 185 8.53 -28.52 17.82
CA VAL A 185 9.16 -29.10 19.03
C VAL A 185 8.12 -29.43 20.12
N ALA A 186 6.92 -28.84 20.07
CA ALA A 186 5.80 -29.30 20.89
C ALA A 186 5.27 -30.69 20.46
N SER A 187 5.72 -31.19 19.31
CA SER A 187 5.56 -32.59 18.87
C SER A 187 6.86 -33.40 18.99
N LYS A 188 7.68 -33.16 20.03
CA LYS A 188 8.70 -34.15 20.42
C LYS A 188 8.00 -35.49 20.69
N SER A 189 8.38 -36.53 19.95
CA SER A 189 7.89 -37.88 20.20
C SER A 189 8.21 -38.29 21.64
N PRO A 190 7.36 -39.11 22.30
CA PRO A 190 7.57 -39.54 23.69
C PRO A 190 8.96 -40.17 23.92
N GLU A 191 9.54 -40.76 22.87
CA GLU A 191 10.88 -41.37 22.88
C GLU A 191 12.02 -40.35 23.14
N GLN A 192 11.87 -39.09 22.72
CA GLN A 192 12.84 -38.04 23.02
C GLN A 192 12.70 -37.50 24.45
N SER A 193 11.50 -37.49 25.01
CA SER A 193 11.27 -37.11 26.41
C SER A 193 11.88 -38.12 27.38
N ASP A 194 11.83 -39.41 27.05
CA ASP A 194 12.43 -40.47 27.86
C ASP A 194 13.96 -40.43 27.79
N ALA A 195 14.52 -40.11 26.63
CA ALA A 195 15.97 -39.93 26.45
C ALA A 195 16.50 -38.72 27.22
N ASP A 196 15.78 -37.59 27.18
CA ASP A 196 16.12 -36.38 27.95
C ASP A 196 16.01 -36.66 29.47
N HIS A 197 15.01 -37.44 29.91
CA HIS A 197 14.87 -37.82 31.31
C HIS A 197 15.96 -38.79 31.80
N LEU A 198 16.40 -39.73 30.95
CA LEU A 198 17.53 -40.63 31.25
C LEU A 198 18.85 -39.86 31.32
N LEU A 199 19.05 -38.87 30.46
CA LEU A 199 20.20 -37.95 30.53
C LEU A 199 20.20 -37.16 31.83
N ASP A 200 19.05 -36.63 32.25
CA ASP A 200 18.92 -35.91 33.52
C ASP A 200 19.18 -36.79 34.75
N GLU A 201 18.74 -38.06 34.74
CA GLU A 201 19.05 -39.03 35.80
C GLU A 201 20.55 -39.34 35.84
N CYS A 202 21.16 -39.56 34.67
CA CYS A 202 22.59 -39.85 34.55
C CYS A 202 23.46 -38.65 35.02
N ILE A 203 23.03 -37.42 34.74
CA ILE A 203 23.69 -36.19 35.21
C ILE A 203 23.56 -36.04 36.73
N LYS A 204 22.40 -36.42 37.31
CA LYS A 204 22.21 -36.44 38.77
C LYS A 204 23.08 -37.50 39.45
N GLU A 205 23.20 -38.69 38.88
CA GLU A 205 24.06 -39.77 39.40
C GLU A 205 25.56 -39.43 39.28
N MET A 206 25.95 -38.73 38.20
CA MET A 206 27.32 -38.24 38.01
C MET A 206 27.70 -37.07 38.93
N GLY A 207 26.76 -36.53 39.72
CA GLY A 207 27.02 -35.47 40.71
C GLY A 207 27.44 -34.13 40.11
N LEU A 208 27.23 -33.91 38.80
CA LEU A 208 27.70 -32.73 38.07
C LEU A 208 26.84 -31.48 38.27
N LEU A 209 25.64 -31.62 38.84
CA LEU A 209 24.77 -30.50 39.19
C LEU A 209 24.45 -30.53 40.68
N ARG A 210 24.94 -29.53 41.43
CA ARG A 210 24.39 -29.21 42.75
C ARG A 210 22.95 -28.74 42.54
N VAL A 211 21.99 -29.58 42.92
CA VAL A 211 20.57 -29.22 42.97
C VAL A 211 20.43 -28.03 43.91
N LEU A 212 20.13 -26.84 43.36
CA LEU A 212 19.72 -25.69 44.18
C LEU A 212 18.36 -26.05 44.81
N PRO A 213 18.19 -25.90 46.13
CA PRO A 213 16.92 -26.25 46.76
C PRO A 213 15.82 -25.31 46.24
N ASP A 214 14.71 -25.93 45.80
CA ASP A 214 13.48 -25.25 45.41
C ASP A 214 13.01 -24.30 46.52
N THR A 215 13.27 -23.01 46.36
CA THR A 215 12.66 -21.97 47.19
C THR A 215 11.24 -21.72 46.72
N LYS A 216 10.30 -22.60 47.11
CA LYS A 216 8.88 -22.22 47.13
C LYS A 216 8.62 -21.40 48.40
N PRO A 217 8.13 -20.15 48.30
CA PRO A 217 7.80 -19.37 49.49
C PRO A 217 6.55 -19.98 50.14
N LYS A 218 6.68 -20.38 51.41
CA LYS A 218 5.54 -20.72 52.26
C LYS A 218 4.70 -19.45 52.48
N ARG A 219 3.51 -19.38 51.87
CA ARG A 219 2.48 -18.43 52.29
C ARG A 219 2.01 -18.83 53.69
N LYS A 220 2.11 -17.88 54.63
CA LYS A 220 1.41 -17.91 55.91
C LYS A 220 -0.04 -17.44 55.71
#